data_AF-A0A372GB89-F1
#
_entry.id   AF-A0A372GB89-F1
#
_cell.length_a   1.000
_cell.length_b   1.000
_cell.length_c   1.000
_cell.angle_alpha   90.00
_cell.angle_beta   90.00
_cell.angle_gamma   90.00
#
_symmetry.space_group_name_H-M   'P 1'
#
loop_
_entity.id
_entity.type
_entity.pdbx_description
1 polymer ?
#
loop_
_entity_poly.entity_id
_entity_poly.type
_entity_poly.pdbx_seq_one_letter_code
_entity_poly.pdbx_strand_id
1 'polypeptide(L)'
;MSAAMSHTDVGAYALGLLEEPDRRAFENHLSGCPACDTELAELRGVAATLDGISRIPEPAGGPPAPPEPAVISDLLRRRIRRERRHRAARAMAAAAAGVVLVGGALGTGYTLGADRDRTASQEDAGTAALLRDGHRTSAADATTGATGTVATRRTAWGSRIALELSRVRGPLECELVAVDRAGRPHTVAGWAVPAAGYGLPGSARPRLTLQGGTALRPREISRFEVRTTGEFAGSPRTLLTVPG
;
A
#
# COMPACT_ATOMS: atom_id res chain seq x y z
N MET A 1 -12.70 -17.72 30.57
CA MET A 1 -12.79 -17.51 29.11
C MET A 1 -11.40 -17.80 28.57
N SER A 2 -11.15 -19.00 28.05
CA SER A 2 -9.83 -19.35 27.50
C SER A 2 -9.69 -18.71 26.12
N ALA A 3 -8.74 -17.78 25.99
CA ALA A 3 -8.36 -17.22 24.71
C ALA A 3 -7.75 -18.31 23.83
N ALA A 4 -8.05 -18.30 22.53
CA ALA A 4 -7.39 -19.15 21.57
C ALA A 4 -5.90 -18.78 21.55
N MET A 5 -5.05 -19.70 22.02
CA MET A 5 -3.61 -19.46 22.15
C MET A 5 -2.98 -19.30 20.77
N SER A 6 -2.19 -18.24 20.58
CA SER A 6 -1.56 -17.93 19.30
C SER A 6 -0.05 -18.10 19.40
N HIS A 7 0.61 -18.51 18.30
CA HIS A 7 2.08 -18.55 18.24
C HIS A 7 2.72 -17.17 18.55
N THR A 8 1.99 -16.08 18.38
CA THR A 8 2.40 -14.71 18.76
C THR A 8 2.73 -14.59 20.26
N ASP A 9 2.21 -15.48 21.10
CA ASP A 9 2.40 -15.44 22.56
C ASP A 9 3.82 -15.90 22.98
N VAL A 10 4.61 -16.51 22.09
CA VAL A 10 5.99 -16.97 22.35
C VAL A 10 6.88 -15.79 22.75
N GLY A 11 6.79 -14.66 22.05
CA GLY A 11 7.57 -13.46 22.35
C GLY A 11 7.18 -12.83 23.69
N ALA A 12 5.88 -12.80 24.01
CA ALA A 12 5.41 -12.29 25.30
C ALA A 12 5.85 -13.20 26.46
N TYR A 13 5.84 -14.51 26.26
CA TYR A 13 6.37 -15.48 27.23
C TYR A 13 7.88 -15.31 27.45
N ALA A 14 8.67 -15.19 26.37
CA ALA A 14 10.12 -15.03 26.43
C ALA A 14 10.55 -13.75 27.17
N LEU A 15 9.76 -12.68 27.07
CA LEU A 15 9.98 -11.40 27.76
C LEU A 15 9.33 -11.30 29.14
N GLY A 16 8.67 -12.37 29.62
CA GLY A 16 7.99 -12.39 30.91
C GLY A 16 6.79 -11.43 31.02
N LEU A 17 6.13 -11.14 29.90
CA LEU A 17 5.02 -10.18 29.81
C LEU A 17 3.63 -10.82 29.99
N LEU A 18 3.54 -12.15 30.02
CA LEU A 18 2.27 -12.86 30.21
C LEU A 18 1.84 -12.86 31.68
N GLU A 19 0.54 -12.65 31.90
CA GLU A 19 -0.07 -12.82 33.21
C GLU A 19 -0.15 -14.30 33.60
N GLU A 20 -0.28 -14.57 34.90
CA GLU A 20 -0.31 -15.92 35.47
C GLU A 20 -1.25 -16.93 34.78
N PRO A 21 -2.52 -16.60 34.45
CA PRO A 21 -3.39 -17.55 33.76
C PRO A 21 -2.91 -17.88 32.34
N ASP A 22 -2.39 -16.90 31.61
CA ASP A 22 -1.94 -17.04 30.22
C ASP A 22 -0.59 -17.77 30.15
N ARG A 23 0.30 -17.49 31.11
CA ARG A 23 1.58 -18.18 31.28
C ARG A 23 1.40 -19.69 31.43
N ARG A 24 0.51 -20.12 32.33
CA ARG A 24 0.22 -21.55 32.55
C ARG A 24 -0.42 -22.21 31.34
N ALA A 25 -1.33 -21.50 30.67
CA ALA A 25 -1.91 -22.00 29.44
C ALA A 25 -0.83 -22.21 28.37
N PHE A 26 0.15 -21.30 28.30
CA PHE A 26 1.23 -21.34 27.31
C PHE A 26 2.23 -22.46 27.61
N GLU A 27 2.55 -22.70 28.88
CA GLU A 27 3.39 -23.83 29.31
C GLU A 27 2.75 -25.18 28.96
N ASN A 28 1.43 -25.30 29.10
CA ASN A 28 0.71 -26.48 28.63
C ASN A 28 0.82 -26.64 27.10
N HIS A 29 0.71 -25.55 26.34
CA HIS A 29 0.86 -25.58 24.89
C HIS A 29 2.30 -25.95 24.46
N LEU A 30 3.33 -25.45 25.15
CA LEU A 30 4.74 -25.76 24.89
C LEU A 30 5.02 -27.26 24.95
N SER A 31 4.37 -28.00 25.85
CA SER A 31 4.54 -29.46 25.96
C SER A 31 4.12 -30.24 24.70
N GLY A 32 3.29 -29.65 23.84
CA GLY A 32 2.73 -30.29 22.64
C GLY A 32 3.10 -29.64 21.31
N CYS A 33 3.88 -28.56 21.31
CA CYS A 33 4.18 -27.78 20.10
C CYS A 33 5.70 -27.58 19.89
N PRO A 34 6.36 -28.42 19.07
CA PRO A 34 7.81 -28.30 18.83
C PRO A 34 8.21 -27.03 18.08
N ALA A 35 7.28 -26.44 17.32
CA ALA A 35 7.50 -25.17 16.64
C ALA A 35 7.64 -24.01 17.64
N CYS A 36 6.77 -23.95 18.67
CA CYS A 36 6.89 -22.97 19.75
C CYS A 36 8.16 -23.16 20.58
N ASP A 37 8.60 -24.40 20.80
CA ASP A 37 9.85 -24.70 21.53
C ASP A 37 11.09 -24.20 20.75
N THR A 38 11.12 -24.42 19.43
CA THR A 38 12.18 -23.92 18.54
C THR A 38 12.20 -22.39 18.51
N GLU A 39 11.04 -21.77 18.31
CA GLU A 39 10.89 -20.31 18.28
C GLU A 39 11.28 -19.67 19.62
N LEU A 40 10.93 -20.31 20.75
CA LEU A 40 11.35 -19.88 22.08
C LEU A 40 12.88 -19.96 22.25
N ALA A 41 13.53 -21.00 21.72
CA ALA A 41 14.99 -21.14 21.77
C ALA A 41 15.71 -20.04 21.00
N GLU A 42 15.20 -19.65 19.82
CA GLU A 42 15.72 -18.54 19.02
C GLU A 42 15.55 -17.20 19.74
N LEU A 43 14.38 -16.97 20.36
CA LEU A 43 14.06 -15.71 21.02
C LEU A 43 14.79 -15.52 22.36
N ARG A 44 15.18 -16.58 23.06
CA ARG A 44 15.95 -16.49 24.33
C ARG A 44 17.24 -15.68 24.17
N GLY A 45 17.91 -15.79 23.02
CA GLY A 45 19.12 -15.02 22.72
C GLY A 45 18.83 -13.52 22.66
N VAL A 46 17.74 -13.13 21.99
CA VAL A 46 17.32 -11.73 21.87
C VAL A 46 16.78 -11.21 23.20
N ALA A 47 15.93 -11.98 23.89
CA ALA A 47 15.39 -11.61 25.20
C ALA A 47 16.50 -11.33 26.22
N ALA A 48 17.56 -12.15 26.24
CA ALA A 48 18.73 -11.92 27.10
C ALA A 48 19.46 -10.59 26.80
N THR A 49 19.52 -10.17 25.54
CA THR A 49 20.09 -8.84 25.20
C THR A 49 19.20 -7.68 25.64
N LEU A 50 17.89 -7.91 25.78
CA LEU A 50 16.91 -6.91 26.19
C LEU A 50 16.74 -6.82 27.70
N ASP A 51 17.17 -7.83 28.47
CA ASP A 51 17.03 -7.96 29.93
C ASP A 51 17.74 -6.85 30.75
N GLY A 52 18.57 -6.03 30.10
CA GLY A 52 19.22 -4.86 30.71
C GLY A 52 18.72 -3.51 30.23
N ILE A 53 17.80 -3.47 29.25
CA ILE A 53 17.28 -2.20 28.72
C ILE A 53 16.18 -1.73 29.66
N SER A 54 16.50 -0.72 30.48
CA SER A 54 15.52 -0.07 31.33
C SER A 54 14.32 0.39 30.50
N ARG A 55 13.12 0.07 30.98
CA ARG A 55 11.87 0.60 30.43
C ARG A 55 12.01 2.11 30.31
N ILE A 56 11.75 2.65 29.12
CA ILE A 56 11.70 4.10 28.90
C ILE A 56 10.79 4.64 30.00
N PRO A 57 11.24 5.58 30.84
CA PRO A 57 10.40 6.14 31.88
C PRO A 57 9.14 6.69 31.19
N GLU A 58 7.99 6.08 31.49
CA GLU A 58 6.71 6.73 31.22
C GLU A 58 6.81 8.12 31.86
N PRO A 59 6.53 9.21 31.11
CA PRO A 59 6.63 10.55 31.67
C PRO A 59 5.76 10.59 32.93
N ALA A 60 6.39 10.86 34.07
CA ALA A 60 5.71 11.03 35.34
C ALA A 60 4.76 12.25 35.22
N GLY A 61 3.51 11.99 34.86
CA GLY A 61 2.59 13.04 34.45
C GLY A 61 1.14 12.60 34.33
N GLY A 62 0.61 11.93 35.34
CA GLY A 62 -0.84 11.73 35.53
C GLY A 62 -1.53 10.84 34.49
N PRO A 63 -2.82 10.48 34.71
CA PRO A 63 -3.61 9.84 33.66
C PRO A 63 -3.61 10.75 32.43
N PRO A 64 -3.53 10.21 31.20
CA PRO A 64 -3.59 11.02 30.00
C PRO A 64 -4.82 11.91 30.10
N ALA A 65 -4.60 13.23 30.01
CA ALA A 65 -5.70 14.19 29.98
C ALA A 65 -6.69 13.67 28.94
N PRO A 66 -7.97 13.44 29.30
CA PRO A 66 -8.94 12.97 28.33
C PRO A 66 -8.92 13.96 27.17
N PRO A 67 -8.77 13.48 25.92
CA PRO A 67 -8.69 14.36 24.76
C PRO A 67 -9.87 15.32 24.82
N GLU A 68 -9.60 16.62 24.69
CA GLU A 68 -10.62 17.65 24.83
C GLU A 68 -11.87 17.26 24.03
N PRO A 69 -13.06 17.21 24.65
CA PRO A 69 -14.27 16.69 24.02
C PRO A 69 -14.65 17.43 22.73
N ALA A 70 -14.05 18.61 22.47
CA ALA A 70 -14.23 19.37 21.25
C ALA A 70 -13.73 18.63 19.98
N VAL A 71 -12.60 17.92 20.02
CA VAL A 71 -12.01 17.31 18.80
C VAL A 71 -12.74 16.03 18.40
N ILE A 72 -13.12 15.20 19.39
CA ILE A 72 -13.93 13.99 19.16
C ILE A 72 -15.36 14.37 18.80
N SER A 73 -15.94 15.39 19.46
CA SER A 73 -17.29 15.85 19.11
C SER A 73 -17.33 16.51 17.74
N ASP A 74 -16.27 17.19 17.26
CA ASP A 74 -16.28 17.78 15.92
C ASP A 74 -16.17 16.72 14.82
N LEU A 75 -15.37 15.66 15.03
CA LEU A 75 -15.33 14.52 14.11
C LEU A 75 -16.65 13.73 14.11
N LEU A 76 -17.24 13.50 15.29
CA LEU A 76 -18.56 12.87 15.40
C LEU A 76 -19.67 13.76 14.80
N ARG A 77 -19.64 15.07 15.02
CA ARG A 77 -20.58 16.02 14.40
C ARG A 77 -20.39 16.06 12.88
N ARG A 78 -19.16 16.02 12.36
CA ARG A 78 -18.88 15.90 10.91
C ARG A 78 -19.42 14.59 10.37
N ARG A 79 -19.26 13.48 11.08
CA ARG A 79 -19.80 12.17 10.70
C ARG A 79 -21.32 12.15 10.71
N ILE A 80 -21.96 12.65 11.76
CA ILE A 80 -23.42 12.75 11.88
C ILE A 80 -23.99 13.69 10.80
N ARG A 81 -23.34 14.83 10.51
CA ARG A 81 -23.74 15.74 9.42
C ARG A 81 -23.61 15.07 8.05
N ARG A 82 -22.54 14.31 7.83
CA ARG A 82 -22.32 13.57 6.58
C ARG A 82 -23.35 12.46 6.40
N GLU A 83 -23.63 11.69 7.46
CA GLU A 83 -24.67 10.67 7.45
C GLU A 83 -26.07 11.25 7.25
N ARG A 84 -26.40 12.38 7.90
CA ARG A 84 -27.68 13.08 7.67
C ARG A 84 -27.80 13.60 6.24
N ARG A 85 -26.73 14.15 5.66
CA ARG A 85 -26.71 14.56 4.23
C ARG A 85 -26.88 13.36 3.30
N HIS A 86 -26.22 12.24 3.57
CA HIS A 86 -26.41 11.01 2.79
C HIS A 86 -27.83 10.43 2.94
N ARG A 87 -28.41 10.45 4.15
CA ARG A 87 -29.80 10.02 4.37
C ARG A 87 -30.80 10.96 3.70
N ALA A 88 -30.59 12.28 3.77
CA ALA A 88 -31.43 13.25 3.08
C ALA A 88 -31.32 13.13 1.55
N ALA A 89 -30.11 12.93 1.02
CA ALA A 89 -29.90 12.65 -0.40
C ALA A 89 -30.54 11.31 -0.82
N ARG A 90 -30.48 10.27 0.02
CA ARG A 90 -31.17 8.99 -0.21
C ARG A 90 -32.69 9.12 -0.12
N ALA A 91 -33.21 9.94 0.79
CA ALA A 91 -34.65 10.20 0.90
C ALA A 91 -35.17 11.00 -0.30
N MET A 92 -34.41 11.99 -0.77
CA MET A 92 -34.69 12.72 -2.01
C MET A 92 -34.61 11.80 -3.24
N ALA A 93 -33.63 10.88 -3.28
CA ALA A 93 -33.54 9.86 -4.33
C ALA A 93 -34.69 8.84 -4.25
N ALA A 94 -35.17 8.48 -3.06
CA ALA A 94 -36.33 7.62 -2.86
C ALA A 94 -37.65 8.30 -3.26
N ALA A 95 -37.78 9.61 -3.01
CA ALA A 95 -38.92 10.40 -3.50
C ALA A 95 -38.92 10.50 -5.04
N ALA A 96 -37.74 10.63 -5.67
CA ALA A 96 -37.60 10.54 -7.13
C ALA A 96 -37.89 9.12 -7.66
N ALA A 97 -37.57 8.06 -6.91
CA ALA A 97 -37.89 6.68 -7.26
C ALA A 97 -39.41 6.40 -7.24
N GLY A 98 -40.19 7.07 -6.39
CA GLY A 98 -41.66 6.97 -6.42
C GLY A 98 -42.28 7.43 -7.75
N VAL A 99 -41.68 8.43 -8.40
CA VAL A 99 -42.11 8.91 -9.72
C VAL A 99 -41.67 7.96 -10.84
N VAL A 100 -40.53 7.27 -10.68
CA VAL A 100 -39.99 6.33 -11.68
C VAL A 100 -40.63 4.94 -11.58
N LEU A 101 -41.10 4.50 -10.40
CA LEU A 101 -41.65 3.15 -10.20
C LEU A 101 -43.01 2.90 -10.89
N VAL A 102 -43.70 3.94 -11.38
CA VAL A 102 -44.85 3.76 -12.28
C VAL A 102 -44.38 3.57 -13.75
N GLY A 103 -43.18 4.02 -14.11
CA GLY A 103 -42.64 3.94 -15.47
C GLY A 103 -41.57 2.87 -15.72
N GLY A 104 -41.06 2.19 -14.69
CA GLY A 104 -39.86 1.35 -14.78
C GLY A 104 -40.07 -0.15 -14.54
N ALA A 105 -41.28 -0.66 -14.73
CA ALA A 105 -41.45 -2.10 -14.89
C ALA A 105 -40.92 -2.47 -16.29
N LEU A 106 -39.96 -3.40 -16.37
CA LEU A 106 -39.26 -3.87 -17.58
C LEU A 106 -37.91 -3.17 -17.86
N GLY A 107 -36.84 -3.58 -17.18
CA GLY A 107 -35.50 -3.31 -17.69
C GLY A 107 -34.36 -3.39 -16.70
N THR A 108 -33.74 -4.58 -16.64
CA THR A 108 -32.31 -4.80 -16.38
C THR A 108 -31.75 -4.48 -14.98
N GLY A 109 -31.31 -5.55 -14.32
CA GLY A 109 -30.56 -5.52 -13.07
C GLY A 109 -29.08 -5.15 -13.22
N TYR A 110 -28.47 -5.02 -12.03
CA TYR A 110 -27.04 -4.94 -11.72
C TYR A 110 -26.30 -3.64 -12.05
N THR A 111 -26.21 -2.76 -11.06
CA THR A 111 -25.19 -1.69 -10.99
C THR A 111 -24.42 -1.74 -9.67
N LEU A 112 -23.72 -2.86 -9.44
CA LEU A 112 -22.60 -2.92 -8.46
C LEU A 112 -21.22 -2.96 -9.15
N GLY A 113 -21.17 -3.00 -10.49
CA GLY A 113 -19.93 -2.94 -11.29
C GLY A 113 -19.52 -1.55 -11.76
N ALA A 114 -20.47 -0.62 -11.90
CA ALA A 114 -20.24 0.68 -12.55
C ALA A 114 -19.32 1.65 -11.76
N ASP A 115 -19.15 1.46 -10.45
CA ASP A 115 -18.29 2.32 -9.64
C ASP A 115 -16.80 1.94 -9.73
N ARG A 116 -16.47 0.64 -9.85
CA ARG A 116 -15.07 0.19 -10.04
C ARG A 116 -14.54 0.55 -11.42
N ASP A 117 -15.36 0.41 -12.44
CA ASP A 117 -14.98 0.79 -13.80
C ASP A 117 -14.76 2.30 -13.93
N ARG A 118 -15.55 3.13 -13.21
CA ARG A 118 -15.33 4.58 -13.18
C ARG A 118 -14.04 4.98 -12.47
N THR A 119 -13.69 4.35 -11.35
CA THR A 119 -12.47 4.71 -10.61
C THR A 119 -11.21 4.31 -11.38
N ALA A 120 -11.15 3.09 -11.92
CA ALA A 120 -10.04 2.64 -12.77
C ALA A 120 -9.91 3.51 -14.03
N SER A 121 -11.04 3.82 -14.69
CA SER A 121 -11.03 4.70 -15.88
C SER A 121 -10.55 6.12 -15.58
N GLN A 122 -10.83 6.65 -14.38
CA GLN A 122 -10.42 7.99 -13.98
C GLN A 122 -8.93 8.04 -13.58
N GLU A 123 -8.40 6.98 -12.96
CA GLU A 123 -6.97 6.82 -12.68
C GLU A 123 -6.15 6.65 -13.97
N ASP A 124 -6.64 5.86 -14.92
CA ASP A 124 -6.04 5.71 -16.25
C ASP A 124 -6.07 7.03 -17.03
N ALA A 125 -7.18 7.78 -16.95
CA ALA A 125 -7.27 9.10 -17.58
C ALA A 125 -6.26 10.11 -16.99
N GLY A 126 -6.07 10.11 -15.66
CA GLY A 126 -5.09 10.94 -14.98
C GLY A 126 -3.65 10.58 -15.35
N THR A 127 -3.34 9.28 -15.38
CA THR A 127 -2.04 8.76 -15.79
C THR A 127 -1.73 9.10 -17.25
N ALA A 128 -2.70 8.91 -18.14
CA ALA A 128 -2.57 9.27 -19.56
C ALA A 128 -2.40 10.78 -19.77
N ALA A 129 -3.10 11.62 -19.00
CA ALA A 129 -2.91 13.07 -19.06
C ALA A 129 -1.49 13.46 -18.61
N LEU A 130 -0.98 12.87 -17.52
CA LEU A 130 0.39 13.12 -17.08
C LEU A 130 1.43 12.66 -18.11
N LEU A 131 1.23 11.49 -18.73
CA LEU A 131 2.09 11.01 -19.84
C LEU A 131 2.01 11.92 -21.07
N ARG A 132 0.92 12.65 -21.32
CA ARG A 132 0.83 13.60 -22.44
C ARG A 132 1.47 14.95 -22.13
N ASP A 133 1.17 15.50 -20.96
CA ASP A 133 1.39 16.91 -20.64
C ASP A 133 2.58 17.15 -19.69
N GLY A 134 3.11 16.08 -19.07
CA GLY A 134 4.27 16.14 -18.17
C GLY A 134 5.61 16.27 -18.89
N HIS A 135 6.67 16.56 -18.14
CA HIS A 135 8.03 16.51 -18.67
C HIS A 135 8.42 15.05 -18.88
N ARG A 136 8.59 14.65 -20.14
CA ARG A 136 8.83 13.25 -20.53
C ARG A 136 10.29 12.97 -20.82
N THR A 137 10.74 11.82 -20.33
CA THR A 137 12.02 11.23 -20.68
C THR A 137 11.81 9.74 -20.97
N SER A 138 12.46 9.24 -22.01
CA SER A 138 12.35 7.83 -22.41
C SER A 138 13.72 7.17 -22.43
N ALA A 139 13.75 5.86 -22.18
CA ALA A 139 14.96 5.06 -22.31
C ALA A 139 14.63 3.62 -22.73
N ALA A 140 15.65 2.95 -23.22
CA ALA A 140 15.64 1.52 -23.53
C ALA A 140 16.89 0.88 -22.94
N ASP A 141 16.73 -0.29 -22.32
CA ASP A 141 17.85 -1.11 -21.86
C ASP A 141 18.13 -2.21 -22.88
N ALA A 142 19.37 -2.29 -23.37
CA ALA A 142 19.75 -3.27 -24.40
C ALA A 142 19.89 -4.70 -23.85
N THR A 143 20.18 -4.85 -22.55
CA THR A 143 20.43 -6.14 -21.90
C THR A 143 19.12 -6.82 -21.55
N THR A 144 18.20 -6.09 -20.92
CA THR A 144 16.89 -6.62 -20.51
C THR A 144 15.86 -6.51 -21.62
N GLY A 145 16.08 -5.59 -22.58
CA GLY A 145 15.09 -5.22 -23.57
C GLY A 145 13.93 -4.41 -23.00
N ALA A 146 13.97 -3.94 -21.76
CA ALA A 146 12.90 -3.09 -21.25
C ALA A 146 12.92 -1.72 -21.95
N THR A 147 11.74 -1.16 -22.21
CA THR A 147 11.58 0.22 -22.69
C THR A 147 10.58 0.94 -21.85
N GLY A 148 10.85 2.19 -21.53
CA GLY A 148 9.90 2.97 -20.75
C GLY A 148 10.03 4.47 -20.96
N THR A 149 8.94 5.14 -20.63
CA THR A 149 8.82 6.59 -20.60
C THR A 149 8.34 7.00 -19.23
N VAL A 150 9.04 7.95 -18.62
CA VAL A 150 8.64 8.59 -17.38
C VAL A 150 8.16 10.00 -17.69
N ALA A 151 7.00 10.37 -17.16
CA ALA A 151 6.49 11.73 -17.23
C ALA A 151 6.38 12.32 -15.83
N THR A 152 7.01 13.47 -15.61
CA THR A 152 7.08 14.11 -14.30
C THR A 152 6.39 15.45 -14.31
N ARG A 153 5.63 15.75 -13.26
CA ARG A 153 5.03 17.07 -13.02
C ARG A 153 5.25 17.51 -11.58
N ARG A 154 5.72 18.75 -11.42
CA ARG A 154 5.88 19.38 -10.11
C ARG A 154 4.52 19.58 -9.43
N THR A 155 4.49 19.33 -8.13
CA THR A 155 3.37 19.65 -7.23
C THR A 155 3.89 20.50 -6.05
N ALA A 156 2.98 20.91 -5.15
CA ALA A 156 3.38 21.62 -3.94
C ALA A 156 4.15 20.72 -2.95
N TRP A 157 3.84 19.42 -2.95
CA TRP A 157 4.42 18.42 -2.05
C TRP A 157 5.61 17.65 -2.63
N GLY A 158 5.98 17.89 -3.90
CA GLY A 158 7.09 17.20 -4.56
C GLY A 158 6.86 17.00 -6.05
N SER A 159 6.86 15.75 -6.48
CA SER A 159 6.66 15.35 -7.88
C SER A 159 5.63 14.25 -8.01
N ARG A 160 4.69 14.45 -8.94
CA ARG A 160 3.84 13.38 -9.46
C ARG A 160 4.50 12.78 -10.70
N ILE A 161 4.54 11.47 -10.77
CA ILE A 161 5.30 10.71 -11.77
C ILE A 161 4.38 9.68 -12.40
N ALA A 162 4.32 9.62 -13.72
CA ALA A 162 3.73 8.51 -14.46
C ALA A 162 4.83 7.72 -15.16
N LEU A 163 4.64 6.40 -15.24
CA LEU A 163 5.49 5.47 -15.96
C LEU A 163 4.65 4.76 -17.01
N GLU A 164 5.17 4.74 -18.23
CA GLU A 164 4.79 3.78 -19.27
C GLU A 164 5.94 2.79 -19.46
N LEU A 165 5.67 1.50 -19.40
CA LEU A 165 6.68 0.44 -19.46
C LEU A 165 6.24 -0.70 -20.39
N SER A 166 7.15 -1.16 -21.23
CA SER A 166 6.92 -2.21 -22.22
C SER A 166 8.11 -3.15 -22.33
N ARG A 167 7.89 -4.31 -22.95
CA ARG A 167 8.88 -5.36 -23.19
C ARG A 167 9.46 -5.97 -21.90
N VAL A 168 8.59 -6.17 -20.89
CA VAL A 168 8.96 -6.78 -19.62
C VAL A 168 8.27 -8.13 -19.47
N ARG A 169 9.07 -9.18 -19.23
CA ARG A 169 8.58 -10.56 -18.98
C ARG A 169 8.41 -10.79 -17.48
N GLY A 170 7.27 -11.35 -17.09
CA GLY A 170 7.01 -11.82 -15.73
C GLY A 170 7.23 -13.34 -15.59
N PRO A 171 6.95 -13.90 -14.41
CA PRO A 171 6.47 -13.22 -13.21
C PRO A 171 7.60 -12.44 -12.50
N LEU A 172 7.32 -11.21 -12.08
CA LEU A 172 8.22 -10.38 -11.28
C LEU A 172 7.41 -9.52 -10.30
N GLU A 173 8.03 -9.12 -9.21
CA GLU A 173 7.61 -7.93 -8.48
C GLU A 173 8.61 -6.82 -8.80
N CYS A 174 8.10 -5.61 -9.01
CA CYS A 174 8.90 -4.47 -9.44
C CYS A 174 8.53 -3.22 -8.65
N GLU A 175 9.50 -2.30 -8.58
CA GLU A 175 9.30 -0.95 -8.10
C GLU A 175 9.90 0.08 -9.06
N LEU A 176 9.34 1.28 -9.02
CA LEU A 176 9.89 2.47 -9.65
C LEU A 176 10.54 3.29 -8.56
N VAL A 177 11.82 3.59 -8.73
CA VAL A 177 12.63 4.35 -7.77
C VAL A 177 13.07 5.65 -8.44
N ALA A 178 12.81 6.78 -7.80
CA ALA A 178 13.46 8.04 -8.12
C ALA A 178 14.77 8.12 -7.34
N VAL A 179 15.89 8.25 -8.03
CA VAL A 179 17.20 8.43 -7.39
C VAL A 179 17.52 9.91 -7.37
N ASP A 180 17.80 10.46 -6.19
CA ASP A 180 18.15 11.87 -6.07
C ASP A 180 19.57 12.18 -6.60
N ARG A 181 19.94 13.45 -6.62
CA ARG A 181 21.29 13.90 -7.04
C ARG A 181 22.42 13.43 -6.13
N ALA A 182 22.11 13.02 -4.90
CA ALA A 182 23.07 12.43 -3.97
C ALA A 182 23.15 10.89 -4.10
N GLY A 183 22.38 10.29 -5.02
CA GLY A 183 22.35 8.84 -5.23
C GLY A 183 21.41 8.08 -4.29
N ARG A 184 20.61 8.76 -3.46
CA ARG A 184 19.69 8.10 -2.52
C ARG A 184 18.42 7.65 -3.25
N PRO A 185 17.97 6.39 -3.05
CA PRO A 185 16.76 5.88 -3.68
C PRO A 185 15.49 6.31 -2.92
N HIS A 186 14.43 6.65 -3.66
CA HIS A 186 13.10 6.97 -3.14
C HIS A 186 12.04 6.21 -3.95
N THR A 187 11.34 5.24 -3.33
CA THR A 187 10.30 4.46 -4.00
C THR A 187 9.09 5.33 -4.37
N VAL A 188 8.67 5.24 -5.62
CA VAL A 188 7.57 6.01 -6.22
C VAL A 188 6.29 5.18 -6.29
N ALA A 189 6.42 3.91 -6.69
CA ALA A 189 5.34 2.94 -6.81
C ALA A 189 5.90 1.51 -6.87
N GLY A 190 5.11 0.53 -6.44
CA GLY A 190 5.38 -0.91 -6.59
C GLY A 190 4.26 -1.61 -7.34
N TRP A 191 4.58 -2.66 -8.09
CA TRP A 191 3.61 -3.46 -8.85
C TRP A 191 4.11 -4.88 -9.12
N ALA A 192 3.20 -5.77 -9.47
CA ALA A 192 3.52 -7.09 -9.99
C ALA A 192 3.49 -7.11 -11.53
N VAL A 193 4.43 -7.82 -12.13
CA VAL A 193 4.40 -8.20 -13.55
C VAL A 193 3.85 -9.62 -13.66
N PRO A 194 2.66 -9.82 -14.26
CA PRO A 194 2.09 -11.15 -14.42
C PRO A 194 2.91 -12.00 -15.40
N ALA A 195 2.73 -13.31 -15.39
CA ALA A 195 3.45 -14.24 -16.28
C ALA A 195 3.35 -13.86 -17.78
N ALA A 196 2.21 -13.31 -18.21
CA ALA A 196 2.02 -12.82 -19.58
C ALA A 196 2.87 -11.57 -19.94
N GLY A 197 3.46 -10.89 -18.95
CA GLY A 197 4.25 -9.69 -19.13
C GLY A 197 3.50 -8.48 -19.68
N TYR A 198 4.27 -7.47 -20.09
CA TYR A 198 3.78 -6.23 -20.71
C TYR A 198 4.54 -5.95 -22.00
N GLY A 199 3.81 -5.61 -23.07
CA GLY A 199 4.38 -5.21 -24.36
C GLY A 199 5.22 -6.27 -25.05
N LEU A 200 4.85 -7.54 -24.87
CA LEU A 200 5.45 -8.68 -25.58
C LEU A 200 4.60 -9.05 -26.80
N PRO A 201 5.19 -9.66 -27.85
CA PRO A 201 4.44 -10.16 -29.00
C PRO A 201 3.30 -11.09 -28.55
N GLY A 202 2.07 -10.81 -29.01
CA GLY A 202 0.88 -11.58 -28.65
C GLY A 202 0.30 -11.28 -27.26
N SER A 203 0.84 -10.31 -26.50
CA SER A 203 0.26 -9.92 -25.21
C SER A 203 -1.00 -9.08 -25.37
N ALA A 204 -2.05 -9.42 -24.61
CA ALA A 204 -3.26 -8.60 -24.49
C ALA A 204 -2.99 -7.25 -23.77
N ARG A 205 -1.82 -7.08 -23.15
CA ARG A 205 -1.39 -5.87 -22.45
C ARG A 205 -0.23 -5.23 -23.20
N PRO A 206 -0.50 -4.29 -24.13
CA PRO A 206 0.55 -3.73 -25.00
C PRO A 206 1.59 -2.92 -24.24
N ARG A 207 1.27 -2.48 -23.01
CA ARG A 207 2.15 -1.76 -22.08
C ARG A 207 1.54 -1.73 -20.68
N LEU A 208 2.37 -1.45 -19.68
CA LEU A 208 1.97 -1.06 -18.34
C LEU A 208 1.96 0.46 -18.26
N THR A 209 0.90 1.04 -17.70
CA THR A 209 0.87 2.44 -17.27
C THR A 209 0.54 2.51 -15.80
N LEU A 210 1.28 3.32 -15.06
CA LEU A 210 1.02 3.58 -13.64
C LEU A 210 1.41 5.00 -13.26
N GLN A 211 0.93 5.44 -12.11
CA GLN A 211 1.27 6.74 -11.54
C GLN A 211 1.62 6.59 -10.06
N GLY A 212 2.61 7.36 -9.60
CA GLY A 212 3.01 7.48 -8.20
C GLY A 212 3.50 8.89 -7.88
N GLY A 213 4.20 9.03 -6.76
CA GLY A 213 4.77 10.31 -6.35
C GLY A 213 5.96 10.17 -5.42
N THR A 214 6.71 11.26 -5.28
CA THR A 214 7.83 11.40 -4.33
C THR A 214 7.87 12.81 -3.78
N ALA A 215 8.44 12.99 -2.59
CA ALA A 215 8.67 14.31 -1.99
C ALA A 215 9.74 15.12 -2.75
N LEU A 216 10.59 14.47 -3.54
CA LEU A 216 11.58 15.14 -4.38
C LEU A 216 10.91 16.06 -5.40
N ARG A 217 11.47 17.25 -5.62
CA ARG A 217 11.15 18.11 -6.76
C ARG A 217 11.78 17.51 -8.03
N PRO A 218 11.25 17.82 -9.23
CA PRO A 218 11.80 17.23 -10.46
C PRO A 218 13.29 17.53 -10.65
N ARG A 219 13.71 18.74 -10.28
CA ARG A 219 15.12 19.16 -10.31
C ARG A 219 16.00 18.49 -9.26
N GLU A 220 15.48 17.68 -8.36
CA GLU A 220 16.30 16.95 -7.37
C GLU A 220 16.54 15.50 -7.80
N ILE A 221 15.79 15.03 -8.80
CA ILE A 221 15.88 13.69 -9.35
C ILE A 221 17.02 13.66 -10.37
N SER A 222 17.90 12.68 -10.26
CA SER A 222 18.99 12.43 -11.22
C SER A 222 18.56 11.43 -12.29
N ARG A 223 17.84 10.38 -11.89
CA ARG A 223 17.32 9.32 -12.76
C ARG A 223 16.20 8.57 -12.07
N PHE A 224 15.48 7.81 -12.86
CA PHE A 224 14.53 6.80 -12.43
C PHE A 224 15.07 5.42 -12.72
N GLU A 225 14.78 4.46 -11.84
CA GLU A 225 15.14 3.06 -12.03
C GLU A 225 13.90 2.20 -11.83
N VAL A 226 13.65 1.30 -12.78
CA VAL A 226 12.72 0.19 -12.58
C VAL A 226 13.54 -0.97 -12.03
N ARG A 227 13.24 -1.41 -10.81
CA ARG A 227 13.97 -2.48 -10.12
C ARG A 227 13.05 -3.65 -9.85
N THR A 228 13.58 -4.86 -9.83
CA THR A 228 12.85 -6.00 -9.28
C THR A 228 12.96 -6.02 -7.76
N THR A 229 11.86 -6.37 -7.11
CA THR A 229 11.77 -6.63 -5.67
C THR A 229 11.40 -8.09 -5.44
N GLY A 230 11.72 -8.65 -4.28
CA GLY A 230 11.21 -9.95 -3.86
C GLY A 230 11.90 -11.19 -4.44
N GLU A 231 11.44 -12.34 -3.95
CA GLU A 231 12.04 -13.68 -4.09
C GLU A 231 12.05 -14.22 -5.52
N PHE A 232 11.04 -13.87 -6.33
CA PHE A 232 10.83 -14.42 -7.69
C PHE A 232 11.90 -14.00 -8.71
N ALA A 233 12.68 -12.95 -8.42
CA ALA A 233 13.72 -12.44 -9.31
C ALA A 233 15.15 -12.84 -8.88
N GLY A 234 15.32 -13.51 -7.74
CA GLY A 234 16.63 -13.67 -7.10
C GLY A 234 17.11 -12.36 -6.45
N SER A 235 18.33 -11.91 -6.77
CA SER A 235 18.86 -10.64 -6.25
C SER A 235 18.17 -9.41 -6.90
N PRO A 236 18.04 -8.28 -6.17
CA PRO A 236 17.51 -7.04 -6.75
C PRO A 236 18.31 -6.64 -7.98
N ARG A 237 17.63 -6.45 -9.11
CA ARG A 237 18.25 -6.02 -10.37
C ARG A 237 17.51 -4.85 -10.98
N THR A 238 18.25 -3.95 -11.62
CA THR A 238 17.69 -2.84 -12.40
C THR A 238 17.30 -3.36 -13.78
N LEU A 239 16.02 -3.19 -14.15
CA LEU A 239 15.49 -3.56 -15.46
C LEU A 239 15.63 -2.43 -16.48
N LEU A 240 15.50 -1.19 -16.03
CA LEU A 240 15.54 0.00 -16.87
C LEU A 240 16.01 1.19 -16.05
N THR A 241 16.88 2.01 -16.63
CA THR A 241 17.25 3.32 -16.09
C THR A 241 16.82 4.42 -17.06
N VAL A 242 16.04 5.39 -16.58
CA VAL A 242 15.53 6.52 -17.35
C VAL A 242 16.12 7.81 -16.76
N PRO A 243 16.69 8.73 -17.55
CA PRO A 243 17.18 10.00 -17.03
C PRO A 243 16.07 10.85 -16.36
N GLY A 244 16.45 11.59 -15.32
CA GLY A 244 15.56 12.40 -14.48
C GLY A 244 15.20 13.76 -15.06
#